data_AF-A0A6N8HNJ1-F1
#
_entry.id   AF-A0A6N8HNJ1-F1
#
_cell.length_a   1.000
_cell.length_b   1.000
_cell.length_c   1.000
_cell.angle_alpha   90.00
_cell.angle_beta   90.00
_cell.angle_gamma   90.00
#
_symmetry.space_group_name_H-M   'P 1'
#
loop_
_entity.id
_entity.type
_entity.pdbx_description
1 polymer ?
#
loop_
_entity_poly.entity_id
_entity_poly.type
_entity_poly.pdbx_seq_one_letter_code
_entity_poly.pdbx_strand_id
1 'polypeptide(L)'
;MKKSILFLVILLSVSVIGCQDVNHISNQLNLTEDIPSIEVYKWDMDTLHTTIKDPELIMNLVKELNIARTYSTADMDYPLPDYKLVFKDGDNGELFQIGYYKEVVKLGVKGRYLDVSEDIMYQVELQLPI
;
A
#
# COMPACT_ATOMS: atom_id res chain seq x y z
N MET A 1 -59.90 12.85 6.14
CA MET A 1 -58.63 13.59 6.08
C MET A 1 -58.05 13.70 7.48
N LYS A 2 -56.89 13.09 7.70
CA LYS A 2 -55.89 13.37 8.77
C LYS A 2 -54.78 12.33 8.59
N LYS A 3 -54.14 12.39 7.42
CA LYS A 3 -52.82 11.80 7.19
C LYS A 3 -51.80 12.89 7.47
N SER A 4 -50.59 12.47 7.80
CA SER A 4 -49.42 13.31 8.06
C SER A 4 -49.48 14.00 9.42
N ILE A 5 -48.57 13.59 10.30
CA ILE A 5 -47.68 14.44 11.11
C ILE A 5 -46.94 13.57 12.16
N LEU A 6 -47.35 12.32 12.40
CA LEU A 6 -46.70 11.48 13.43
C LEU A 6 -45.68 10.46 12.90
N PHE A 7 -44.95 10.78 11.82
CA PHE A 7 -43.88 9.90 11.30
C PHE A 7 -42.57 10.64 10.99
N LEU A 8 -42.47 11.93 11.35
CA LEU A 8 -41.35 12.80 10.94
C LEU A 8 -40.29 13.04 12.05
N VAL A 9 -40.39 12.37 13.20
CA VAL A 9 -39.49 12.64 14.35
C VAL A 9 -38.48 11.51 14.61
N ILE A 10 -38.62 10.34 13.98
CA ILE A 10 -37.76 9.17 14.21
C ILE A 10 -36.61 9.07 13.17
N LEU A 11 -36.51 10.02 12.24
CA LEU A 11 -35.52 9.97 11.15
C LEU A 11 -34.29 10.88 11.36
N LEU A 12 -34.00 11.30 12.60
CA LEU A 12 -32.98 12.32 12.87
C LEU A 12 -32.00 11.97 14.01
N SER A 13 -31.85 10.69 14.33
CA SER A 13 -30.88 10.20 15.31
C SER A 13 -29.85 9.23 14.73
N VAL A 14 -29.47 9.40 13.46
CA VAL A 14 -28.27 8.75 12.90
C VAL A 14 -27.16 9.81 12.83
N SER A 15 -26.82 10.36 13.99
CA SER A 15 -25.62 11.18 14.13
C SER A 15 -24.43 10.23 14.23
N VAL A 16 -23.87 9.93 13.07
CA VAL A 16 -22.42 9.91 12.81
C VAL A 16 -21.58 9.45 14.01
N ILE A 17 -21.46 8.14 14.19
CA ILE A 17 -20.25 7.57 14.77
C ILE A 17 -19.18 7.70 13.68
N GLY A 18 -18.63 8.90 13.55
CA GLY A 18 -17.38 9.08 12.84
C GLY A 18 -16.32 8.43 13.70
N CYS A 19 -15.91 7.20 13.34
CA CYS A 19 -14.63 6.68 13.79
C CYS A 19 -13.56 7.64 13.26
N GLN A 20 -13.22 8.65 14.05
CA GLN A 20 -11.95 9.32 13.92
C GLN A 20 -10.91 8.34 14.48
N ASP A 21 -10.48 7.43 13.62
CA ASP A 21 -9.25 6.69 13.84
C ASP A 21 -8.11 7.68 13.59
N VAL A 22 -7.88 8.54 14.58
CA VAL A 22 -6.74 9.47 14.63
C VAL A 22 -5.51 8.66 15.04
N ASN A 23 -5.23 7.59 14.32
CA ASN A 23 -3.92 7.01 14.38
C ASN A 23 -3.07 7.78 13.37
N HIS A 24 -2.28 8.68 13.93
CA HIS A 24 -1.04 9.15 13.36
C HIS A 24 -0.11 7.93 13.25
N ILE A 25 -0.38 7.01 12.31
CA ILE A 25 0.38 5.77 12.23
C ILE A 25 1.72 6.11 11.56
N SER A 26 2.78 6.18 12.37
CA SER A 26 4.08 5.73 11.89
C SER A 26 3.92 4.24 11.55
N ASN A 27 3.39 3.94 10.36
CA ASN A 27 3.18 2.59 9.87
C ASN A 27 4.57 2.04 9.55
N GLN A 28 5.25 1.53 10.58
CA GLN A 28 6.22 0.49 10.34
C GLN A 28 5.46 -0.60 9.62
N LEU A 29 5.76 -0.76 8.34
CA LEU A 29 5.33 -1.92 7.58
C LEU A 29 5.72 -3.12 8.44
N ASN A 30 4.75 -3.90 8.90
CA ASN A 30 4.99 -5.06 9.77
C ASN A 30 4.97 -6.33 8.91
N LEU A 31 5.72 -6.31 7.81
CA LEU A 31 5.90 -7.51 7.00
C LEU A 31 6.75 -8.51 7.79
N THR A 32 6.35 -9.78 7.77
CA THR A 32 7.14 -10.86 8.35
C THR A 32 8.30 -11.21 7.41
N GLU A 33 9.39 -11.73 7.96
CA GLU A 33 10.53 -12.19 7.14
C GLU A 33 10.23 -13.51 6.40
N ASP A 34 9.13 -14.18 6.74
CA ASP A 34 8.74 -15.50 6.19
C ASP A 34 7.87 -15.39 4.92
N ILE A 35 8.16 -14.41 4.05
CA ILE A 35 7.41 -14.23 2.80
C ILE A 35 8.01 -15.14 1.73
N PRO A 36 7.32 -16.20 1.27
CA PRO A 36 7.88 -17.16 0.33
C PRO A 36 8.02 -16.64 -1.11
N SER A 37 7.20 -15.66 -1.52
CA SER A 37 7.27 -15.13 -2.87
C SER A 37 6.66 -13.73 -3.01
N ILE A 38 7.13 -13.02 -4.03
CA ILE A 38 6.57 -11.75 -4.49
C ILE A 38 6.18 -11.92 -5.96
N GLU A 39 4.90 -11.75 -6.25
CA GLU A 39 4.42 -11.67 -7.63
C GLU A 39 4.58 -10.24 -8.15
N VAL A 40 5.11 -10.11 -9.36
CA VAL A 40 5.38 -8.82 -9.99
C VAL A 40 4.43 -8.68 -11.17
N TYR A 41 3.55 -7.68 -11.12
CA TYR A 41 2.59 -7.38 -12.17
C TYR A 41 2.96 -6.07 -12.85
N LYS A 42 2.70 -5.94 -14.15
CA LYS A 42 2.69 -4.61 -14.78
C LYS A 42 1.55 -3.78 -14.19
N TRP A 43 1.84 -2.55 -13.80
CA TRP A 43 0.89 -1.70 -13.08
C TRP A 43 -0.45 -1.54 -13.81
N ASP A 44 -0.41 -1.26 -15.11
CA ASP A 44 -1.60 -0.91 -15.90
C ASP A 44 -2.40 -2.10 -16.45
N MET A 45 -1.89 -3.33 -16.36
CA MET A 45 -2.40 -4.44 -17.16
C MET A 45 -2.80 -5.68 -16.37
N ASP A 46 -2.69 -5.66 -15.03
CA ASP A 46 -2.85 -6.83 -14.14
C ASP A 46 -2.18 -8.11 -14.69
N THR A 47 -1.12 -7.91 -15.48
CA THR A 47 -0.44 -8.99 -16.19
C THR A 47 0.78 -9.38 -15.37
N LEU A 48 0.78 -10.63 -14.90
CA LEU A 48 1.92 -11.19 -14.20
C LEU A 48 3.15 -11.13 -15.10
N HIS A 49 4.16 -10.39 -14.65
CA HIS A 49 5.43 -10.23 -15.34
C HIS A 49 6.43 -11.30 -14.90
N THR A 50 6.57 -11.54 -13.60
CA THR A 50 7.46 -12.55 -13.02
C THR A 50 7.08 -12.84 -11.57
N THR A 51 7.71 -13.86 -10.97
CA THR A 51 7.60 -14.18 -9.54
C THR A 51 9.01 -14.27 -8.95
N ILE A 52 9.27 -13.48 -7.92
CA ILE A 52 10.51 -13.53 -7.13
C ILE A 52 10.31 -14.55 -6.01
N LYS A 53 11.22 -15.53 -5.92
CA LYS A 53 11.25 -16.59 -4.90
C LYS A 53 12.62 -16.73 -4.24
N ASP A 54 13.50 -15.77 -4.45
CA ASP A 54 14.82 -15.73 -3.82
C ASP A 54 14.64 -15.27 -2.36
N PRO A 55 14.85 -16.15 -1.36
CA PRO A 55 14.59 -15.84 0.03
C PRO A 55 15.53 -14.75 0.58
N GLU A 56 16.78 -14.68 0.11
CA GLU A 56 17.72 -13.65 0.57
C GLU A 56 17.30 -12.27 0.06
N LEU A 57 16.90 -12.19 -1.22
CA LEU A 57 16.39 -10.95 -1.81
C LEU A 57 15.11 -10.48 -1.13
N ILE A 58 14.15 -11.39 -0.90
CA ILE A 58 12.87 -11.06 -0.27
C ILE A 58 13.09 -10.60 1.17
N MET A 59 13.89 -11.33 1.95
CA MET A 59 14.21 -10.97 3.33
C MET A 59 14.87 -9.58 3.39
N ASN A 60 15.84 -9.31 2.51
CA ASN A 60 16.50 -8.00 2.45
C ASN A 60 15.52 -6.88 2.10
N LEU A 61 14.64 -7.09 1.11
CA LEU A 61 13.62 -6.10 0.73
C LEU A 61 12.65 -5.83 1.89
N VAL A 62 12.11 -6.87 2.51
CA VAL A 62 11.19 -6.76 3.65
C VAL A 62 11.84 -5.98 4.78
N LYS A 63 13.08 -6.31 5.13
CA LYS A 63 13.84 -5.63 6.17
C LYS A 63 14.02 -4.15 5.86
N GLU A 64 14.41 -3.81 4.62
CA GLU A 64 14.57 -2.41 4.21
C GLU A 64 13.24 -1.64 4.26
N LEU A 65 12.14 -2.24 3.81
CA LEU A 65 10.81 -1.62 3.85
C LEU A 65 10.31 -1.39 5.28
N ASN A 66 10.48 -2.36 6.18
CA ASN A 66 10.01 -2.27 7.57
C ASN A 66 10.71 -1.15 8.37
N ILE A 67 11.98 -0.85 8.04
CA ILE A 67 12.77 0.20 8.72
C ILE A 67 12.86 1.51 7.93
N ALA A 68 12.26 1.55 6.74
CA ALA A 68 12.37 2.69 5.85
C ALA A 68 11.83 3.96 6.49
N ARG A 69 12.50 5.08 6.21
CA ARG A 69 11.85 6.38 6.37
C ARG A 69 10.80 6.53 5.28
N THR A 70 9.68 7.11 5.65
CA THR A 70 8.55 7.33 4.75
C THR A 70 8.27 8.80 4.54
N TYR A 71 7.62 9.13 3.44
CA TYR A 71 7.17 10.49 3.13
C TYR A 71 5.83 10.45 2.42
N SER A 72 4.91 11.35 2.80
CA SER A 72 3.60 11.45 2.16
C SER A 72 3.70 12.15 0.81
N THR A 73 2.98 11.62 -0.17
CA THR A 73 2.93 12.07 -1.55
C THR A 73 1.53 12.57 -1.95
N ALA A 74 0.59 12.66 -1.01
CA ALA A 74 -0.82 12.97 -1.27
C ALA A 74 -1.06 14.28 -2.04
N ASP A 75 -0.17 15.26 -1.89
CA ASP A 75 -0.25 16.57 -2.56
C ASP A 75 0.69 16.69 -3.79
N MET A 76 1.27 15.58 -4.26
CA MET A 76 2.21 15.55 -5.38
C MET A 76 1.55 14.98 -6.63
N ASP A 77 1.87 15.56 -7.79
CA ASP A 77 1.60 14.95 -9.08
C ASP A 77 2.80 14.08 -9.47
N TYR A 78 2.57 12.77 -9.65
CA TYR A 78 3.61 11.80 -9.95
C TYR A 78 3.10 10.72 -10.91
N PRO A 79 3.97 10.18 -11.79
CA PRO A 79 3.60 9.06 -12.63
C PRO A 79 3.37 7.81 -11.77
N LEU A 80 2.46 6.95 -12.20
CA LEU A 80 2.24 5.65 -11.56
C LEU A 80 3.52 4.77 -11.64
N PRO A 81 3.72 3.86 -10.68
CA PRO A 81 4.82 2.90 -10.71
C PRO A 81 4.83 2.03 -11.97
N ASP A 82 6.00 1.52 -12.36
CA ASP A 82 6.14 0.61 -13.50
C ASP A 82 5.51 -0.76 -13.21
N TYR A 83 5.61 -1.22 -11.96
CA TYR A 83 5.14 -2.52 -11.52
C TYR A 83 4.41 -2.45 -10.19
N LYS A 84 3.49 -3.39 -9.99
CA LYS A 84 2.85 -3.71 -8.72
C LYS A 84 3.49 -4.98 -8.17
N LEU A 85 4.03 -4.90 -6.96
CA LEU A 85 4.57 -6.03 -6.23
C LEU A 85 3.51 -6.53 -5.26
N VAL A 86 3.25 -7.83 -5.25
CA VAL A 86 2.28 -8.49 -4.39
C VAL A 86 2.99 -9.54 -3.56
N PHE A 87 3.11 -9.31 -2.26
CA PHE A 87 3.74 -10.23 -1.31
C PHE A 87 2.74 -11.33 -0.97
N LYS A 88 3.14 -12.60 -1.12
CA LYS A 88 2.26 -13.77 -0.98
C LYS A 88 2.64 -14.60 0.25
N ASP A 89 1.65 -15.01 1.04
CA ASP A 89 1.81 -16.01 2.12
C ASP A 89 1.55 -17.42 1.59
N GLY A 90 2.47 -17.94 0.78
CA GLY A 90 2.34 -19.28 0.19
C GLY A 90 1.00 -19.45 -0.55
N ASP A 91 0.20 -20.43 -0.14
CA ASP A 91 -1.12 -20.72 -0.69
C ASP A 91 -2.25 -19.87 -0.07
N ASN A 92 -1.98 -19.10 1.00
CA ASN A 92 -2.99 -18.48 1.86
C ASN A 92 -3.41 -17.06 1.46
N GLY A 93 -2.79 -16.45 0.44
CA GLY A 93 -3.27 -15.20 -0.15
C GLY A 93 -2.23 -14.08 -0.25
N GLU A 94 -2.73 -12.89 -0.56
CA GLU A 94 -1.96 -11.64 -0.61
C GLU A 94 -1.83 -11.06 0.80
N LEU A 95 -0.60 -10.73 1.19
CA LEU A 95 -0.30 -10.08 2.47
C LEU A 95 -0.25 -8.55 2.33
N PHE A 96 0.35 -8.09 1.23
CA PHE A 96 0.65 -6.68 1.03
C PHE A 96 0.94 -6.41 -0.44
N GLN A 97 0.62 -5.19 -0.90
CA GLN A 97 0.95 -4.72 -2.23
C GLN A 97 1.66 -3.37 -2.18
N ILE A 98 2.61 -3.15 -3.09
CA ILE A 98 3.32 -1.88 -3.21
C ILE A 98 3.73 -1.63 -4.65
N GLY A 99 3.75 -0.36 -5.04
CA GLY A 99 4.30 0.08 -6.31
C GLY A 99 5.82 0.03 -6.33
N TYR A 100 6.36 -0.30 -7.50
CA TYR A 100 7.80 -0.33 -7.78
C TYR A 100 8.14 0.46 -9.05
N TYR A 101 9.05 1.43 -8.90
CA TYR A 101 9.66 2.18 -9.99
C TYR A 101 10.99 1.54 -10.43
N LYS A 102 11.15 1.34 -11.74
CA LYS A 102 12.40 0.88 -12.37
C LYS A 102 13.56 1.85 -12.19
N GLU A 103 13.26 3.13 -12.01
CA GLU A 103 14.23 4.18 -11.73
C GLU A 103 14.03 4.75 -10.32
N VAL A 104 15.10 5.29 -9.72
CA VAL A 104 14.96 6.00 -8.45
C VAL A 104 14.22 7.31 -8.69
N VAL A 105 13.08 7.47 -8.04
CA VAL A 105 12.28 8.70 -8.07
C VAL A 105 12.52 9.52 -6.81
N LYS A 106 12.20 10.82 -6.87
CA LYS A 106 12.29 11.74 -5.73
C LYS A 106 10.93 12.34 -5.41
N LEU A 107 10.18 11.67 -4.55
CA LEU A 107 8.86 12.08 -4.07
C LEU A 107 8.96 12.40 -2.57
N GLY A 108 9.51 13.58 -2.27
CA GLY A 108 9.92 14.00 -0.92
C GLY A 108 11.18 13.29 -0.39
N VAL A 109 11.25 11.97 -0.57
CA VAL A 109 12.43 11.13 -0.35
C VAL A 109 12.86 10.47 -1.67
N LYS A 110 14.12 9.99 -1.73
CA LYS A 110 14.60 9.17 -2.85
C LYS A 110 14.26 7.71 -2.59
N GLY A 111 13.70 7.02 -3.57
CA GLY A 111 13.41 5.60 -3.46
C GLY A 111 12.75 5.03 -4.71
N ARG A 112 12.28 3.79 -4.58
CA ARG A 112 11.62 3.03 -5.66
C ARG A 112 10.26 2.46 -5.28
N TYR A 113 9.88 2.52 -4.01
CA TYR A 113 8.72 1.82 -3.49
C TYR A 113 7.67 2.81 -2.99
N LEU A 114 6.45 2.70 -3.50
CA LEU A 114 5.34 3.61 -3.22
C LEU A 114 4.09 2.82 -2.84
N ASP A 115 3.58 3.04 -1.64
CA ASP A 115 2.23 2.61 -1.28
C ASP A 115 1.24 3.62 -1.87
N VAL A 116 0.62 3.25 -2.99
CA VAL A 116 -0.31 4.11 -3.71
C VAL A 116 -1.66 4.23 -2.99
N SER A 117 -2.04 3.25 -2.16
CA SER A 117 -3.27 3.34 -1.36
C SER A 117 -3.18 4.42 -0.28
N GLU A 118 -2.00 4.58 0.31
CA GLU A 118 -1.76 5.50 1.41
C GLU A 118 -1.02 6.78 0.99
N ASP A 119 -0.67 6.91 -0.30
CA ASP A 119 0.20 7.96 -0.83
C ASP A 119 1.54 8.03 -0.08
N ILE A 120 2.19 6.91 0.23
CA ILE A 120 3.44 6.87 1.02
C ILE A 120 4.63 6.37 0.21
N MET A 121 5.64 7.23 0.05
CA MET A 121 6.93 6.88 -0.54
C MET A 121 7.89 6.33 0.51
N TYR A 122 8.50 5.17 0.24
CA TYR A 122 9.51 4.53 1.09
C TYR A 122 10.90 4.90 0.60
N GLN A 123 11.77 5.35 1.51
CA GLN A 123 13.17 5.69 1.23
C GLN A 123 14.03 4.41 1.07
N VAL A 124 13.72 3.62 0.05
CA VAL A 124 14.36 2.35 -0.28
C VAL A 124 14.75 2.39 -1.75
N GLU A 125 16.04 2.23 -2.04
CA GLU A 125 16.60 2.29 -3.40
C GLU A 125 16.97 0.90 -3.95
N LEU A 126 16.74 -0.16 -3.17
CA LEU A 126 17.01 -1.55 -3.55
C LEU A 126 16.36 -1.87 -4.91
N GLN A 127 17.18 -2.28 -5.87
CA GLN A 127 16.75 -2.63 -7.21
C GLN A 127 16.44 -4.14 -7.29
N LEU A 128 15.28 -4.47 -7.89
CA LEU A 128 14.91 -5.86 -8.15
C LEU A 128 15.46 -6.31 -9.52
N PRO A 129 15.83 -7.59 -9.69
CA PRO A 129 16.34 -8.12 -10.95
C PRO A 129 15.19 -8.45 -11.90
N ILE A 130 14.45 -7.42 -12.35
CA ILE A 130 13.26 -7.52 -13.23
C ILE A 130 13.31 -6.58 -14.43
#